data_AF-A0A1F6BRC6-F1
#
_entry.id   AF-A0A1F6BRC6-F1
#
_cell.length_a   1.000
_cell.length_b   1.000
_cell.length_c   1.000
_cell.angle_alpha   90.00
_cell.angle_beta   90.00
_cell.angle_gamma   90.00
#
_symmetry.space_group_name_H-M   'P 1'
#
loop_
_entity.id
_entity.type
_entity.pdbx_description
1 polymer ?
#
loop_
_entity_poly.entity_id
_entity_poly.type
_entity_poly.pdbx_seq_one_letter_code
_entity_poly.pdbx_strand_id
1 'polypeptide(L)'
;MSQFVKNVWVTAYTSSPEETDDTPFETAAMTETRDGIIAANFLPFGTKVLIPELFGDKVFTVEDRMHRRKTNFVDVWMENKEDALRLGITYTEIVILNEV
;
A
#
# COMPACT_ATOMS: atom_id res chain seq x y z
N MET A 1 -12.52 -12.13 -15.58
CA MET A 1 -11.65 -11.41 -14.63
C MET A 1 -11.65 -12.21 -13.34
N SER A 2 -10.55 -12.86 -12.97
CA SER A 2 -10.42 -13.48 -11.66
C SER A 2 -10.02 -12.42 -10.66
N GLN A 3 -10.85 -12.19 -9.64
CA GLN A 3 -10.50 -11.37 -8.48
C GLN A 3 -10.11 -12.32 -7.34
N PHE A 4 -8.99 -12.05 -6.70
CA PHE A 4 -8.56 -12.80 -5.52
C PHE A 4 -8.73 -11.92 -4.29
N VAL A 5 -9.44 -12.43 -3.29
CA VAL A 5 -9.63 -11.74 -2.01
C VAL A 5 -8.65 -12.27 -0.97
N LYS A 6 -8.13 -11.39 -0.13
CA LYS A 6 -7.22 -11.77 0.96
C LYS A 6 -7.36 -10.83 2.15
N ASN A 7 -7.42 -11.40 3.35
CA ASN A 7 -7.35 -10.62 4.60
C ASN A 7 -5.91 -10.27 4.93
N VAL A 8 -5.66 -9.00 5.20
CA VAL A 8 -4.33 -8.44 5.49
C VAL A 8 -4.42 -7.36 6.55
N TRP A 9 -3.28 -7.05 7.17
CA TRP A 9 -3.15 -5.84 7.97
C TRP A 9 -2.88 -4.66 7.05
N VAL A 10 -3.72 -3.63 7.13
CA VAL A 10 -3.56 -2.37 6.42
C VAL A 10 -3.05 -1.32 7.40
N THR A 11 -1.96 -0.66 7.02
CA THR A 11 -1.39 0.51 7.71
C THR A 11 -1.26 1.66 6.71
N ALA A 12 -0.82 2.83 7.18
CA ALA A 12 -0.42 3.93 6.32
C ALA A 12 0.97 4.44 6.73
N TYR A 13 1.72 4.91 5.72
CA TYR A 13 3.02 5.56 5.89
C TYR A 13 3.04 6.88 5.12
N THR A 14 3.95 7.76 5.51
CA THR A 14 4.20 9.03 4.83
C THR A 14 5.62 9.08 4.28
N SER A 15 5.90 10.00 3.36
CA SER A 15 7.27 10.28 2.87
C SER A 15 8.16 11.00 3.91
N SER A 16 7.95 10.73 5.20
CA SER A 16 8.81 11.25 6.26
C SER A 16 10.17 10.53 6.19
N PRO A 17 11.32 11.22 6.31
CA PRO A 17 12.65 10.58 6.35
C PRO A 17 12.84 9.57 7.49
N GLU A 18 11.95 9.60 8.49
CA GLU A 18 11.91 8.61 9.58
C GLU A 18 11.26 7.27 9.17
N GLU A 19 10.51 7.27 8.06
CA GLU A 19 9.73 6.15 7.52
C GLU A 19 10.26 5.66 6.16
N THR A 20 11.21 6.40 5.57
CA THR A 20 11.84 6.16 4.26
C THR A 20 13.37 6.18 4.41
N ASP A 21 14.11 5.65 3.43
CA ASP A 21 15.58 5.73 3.44
C ASP A 21 16.07 7.12 2.99
N ASP A 22 17.34 7.26 2.57
CA ASP A 22 17.92 8.52 2.12
C ASP A 22 17.22 9.12 0.86
N THR A 23 16.22 8.43 0.28
CA THR A 23 15.40 8.86 -0.86
C THR A 23 13.88 8.87 -0.56
N PRO A 24 13.37 9.86 0.21
CA PRO A 24 11.99 9.84 0.76
C PRO A 24 10.84 9.88 -0.25
N PHE A 25 11.14 10.15 -1.52
CA PHE A 25 10.14 10.29 -2.58
C PHE A 25 10.29 9.25 -3.70
N GLU A 26 11.27 8.35 -3.62
CA GLU A 26 11.45 7.27 -4.59
C GLU A 26 10.92 5.96 -4.02
N THR A 27 9.96 5.35 -4.71
CA THR A 27 9.46 4.02 -4.33
C THR A 27 10.48 2.93 -4.68
N ALA A 28 10.32 1.73 -4.13
CA ALA A 28 11.11 0.57 -4.54
C ALA A 28 10.96 0.18 -6.03
N ALA A 29 9.99 0.75 -6.75
CA ALA A 29 9.84 0.64 -8.21
C ALA A 29 10.56 1.76 -8.99
N MET A 30 11.31 2.64 -8.32
CA MET A 30 11.95 3.83 -8.87
C MET A 30 10.96 4.84 -9.48
N THR A 31 9.80 5.01 -8.84
CA THR A 31 8.77 6.00 -9.19
C THR A 31 8.61 7.04 -8.10
N GLU A 32 8.09 8.23 -8.45
CA GLU A 32 7.74 9.22 -7.43
C GLU A 32 6.52 8.78 -6.62
N THR A 33 6.57 8.97 -5.31
CA THR A 33 5.44 8.73 -4.41
C THR A 33 4.24 9.59 -4.78
N ARG A 34 3.06 8.97 -4.93
CA ARG A 34 1.81 9.67 -5.28
C ARG A 34 0.61 8.94 -4.69
N ASP A 35 -0.51 9.64 -4.68
CA ASP A 35 -1.78 9.06 -4.24
C ASP A 35 -2.11 7.78 -5.05
N GLY A 36 -2.52 6.72 -4.34
CA GLY A 36 -2.82 5.42 -4.94
C GLY A 36 -1.63 4.45 -4.99
N ILE A 37 -0.50 4.76 -4.35
CA ILE A 37 0.59 3.80 -4.16
C ILE A 37 0.41 3.02 -2.85
N ILE A 38 0.73 1.72 -2.90
CA ILE A 38 0.86 0.87 -1.72
C ILE A 38 2.20 0.14 -1.69
N ALA A 39 2.67 -0.14 -0.47
CA ALA A 39 3.77 -1.05 -0.19
C ALA A 39 3.24 -2.44 0.19
N ALA A 40 3.73 -3.49 -0.48
CA ALA A 40 3.37 -4.86 -0.13
C ALA A 40 4.48 -5.83 -0.54
N ASN A 41 4.92 -6.72 0.36
CA ASN A 41 6.01 -7.66 0.05
C ASN A 41 5.55 -8.93 -0.67
N PHE A 42 4.28 -9.30 -0.54
CA PHE A 42 3.74 -10.57 -1.05
C PHE A 42 3.07 -10.45 -2.42
N LEU A 43 3.05 -9.24 -3.00
CA LEU A 43 2.48 -8.96 -4.31
C LEU A 43 3.58 -8.45 -5.27
N PRO A 44 3.58 -8.88 -6.55
CA PRO A 44 4.45 -8.29 -7.56
C PRO A 44 4.24 -6.79 -7.71
N PHE A 45 5.27 -6.06 -8.16
CA PHE A 45 5.09 -4.66 -8.55
C PHE A 45 4.07 -4.53 -9.69
N GLY A 46 3.34 -3.42 -9.73
CA GLY A 46 2.28 -3.16 -10.71
C GLY A 46 0.94 -3.84 -10.39
N THR A 47 0.89 -4.70 -9.36
CA THR A 47 -0.37 -5.35 -8.96
C THR A 47 -1.38 -4.29 -8.52
N LYS A 48 -2.61 -4.38 -9.05
CA LYS A 48 -3.70 -3.48 -8.69
C LYS A 48 -4.55 -4.07 -7.56
N VAL A 49 -4.90 -3.25 -6.58
CA VAL A 49 -5.58 -3.67 -5.36
C VAL A 49 -6.69 -2.68 -5.00
N LEU A 50 -7.85 -3.19 -4.59
CA LEU A 50 -8.90 -2.42 -3.90
C LEU A 50 -8.88 -2.73 -2.41
N ILE A 51 -9.27 -1.75 -1.60
CA ILE A 51 -9.48 -1.93 -0.15
C ILE A 51 -10.87 -1.36 0.19
N PRO A 52 -11.96 -2.10 -0.12
CA PRO A 52 -13.30 -1.53 -0.18
C PRO A 52 -13.78 -0.92 1.14
N GLU A 53 -13.46 -1.56 2.27
CA GLU A 53 -13.92 -1.14 3.58
C GLU A 53 -13.30 0.20 4.03
N LEU A 54 -12.10 0.52 3.54
CA LEU A 54 -11.35 1.72 3.93
C LEU A 54 -11.39 2.82 2.87
N PHE A 55 -11.40 2.47 1.58
CA PHE A 55 -11.23 3.42 0.48
C PHE A 55 -12.24 3.24 -0.67
N GLY A 56 -13.27 2.39 -0.49
CA GLY A 56 -14.29 2.13 -1.51
C GLY A 56 -13.69 1.58 -2.80
N ASP A 57 -14.06 2.18 -3.94
CA ASP A 57 -13.64 1.74 -5.28
C ASP A 57 -12.26 2.28 -5.71
N LYS A 58 -11.51 2.88 -4.80
CA LYS A 58 -10.18 3.41 -5.11
C LYS A 58 -9.19 2.28 -5.40
N VAL A 59 -8.57 2.34 -6.58
CA VAL A 59 -7.55 1.39 -7.03
C VAL A 59 -6.16 1.87 -6.59
N PHE A 60 -5.46 0.99 -5.91
CA PHE A 60 -4.07 1.16 -5.53
C PHE A 60 -3.15 0.30 -6.40
N THR A 61 -1.92 0.74 -6.58
CA THR A 61 -0.87 0.02 -7.32
C THR A 61 0.30 -0.29 -6.39
N VAL A 62 0.76 -1.54 -6.41
CA VAL A 62 1.95 -1.96 -5.67
C VAL A 62 3.20 -1.40 -6.36
N GLU A 63 3.77 -0.34 -5.82
CA GLU A 63 5.02 0.27 -6.30
C GLU A 63 6.11 0.27 -5.24
N ASP A 64 5.78 -0.06 -3.99
CA ASP A 64 6.74 0.02 -2.90
C ASP A 64 6.86 -1.29 -2.10
N ARG A 65 7.87 -1.35 -1.22
CA ARG A 65 8.18 -2.50 -0.37
C ARG A 65 8.26 -2.12 1.09
N MET A 66 7.92 -3.09 1.93
CA MET A 66 8.02 -2.95 3.38
C MET A 66 9.26 -3.69 3.89
N HIS A 67 9.69 -3.39 5.12
CA HIS A 67 10.73 -4.17 5.78
C HIS A 67 10.43 -5.70 5.70
N ARG A 68 11.42 -6.52 5.34
CA ARG A 68 11.28 -7.97 5.01
C ARG A 68 10.48 -8.81 6.03
N ARG A 69 10.48 -8.41 7.30
CA ARG A 69 9.73 -9.06 8.40
C ARG A 69 8.20 -8.91 8.31
N LYS A 70 7.71 -7.95 7.52
CA LYS A 70 6.28 -7.68 7.33
C LYS A 70 5.74 -8.64 6.28
N THR A 71 4.94 -9.61 6.73
CA THR A 71 4.23 -10.59 5.89
C THR A 71 2.72 -10.38 6.02
N ASN A 72 2.00 -10.37 4.90
CA ASN A 72 0.56 -10.06 4.86
C ASN A 72 0.19 -8.67 5.40
N PHE A 73 1.05 -7.68 5.15
CA PHE A 73 0.77 -6.27 5.38
C PHE A 73 0.67 -5.53 4.04
N VAL A 74 -0.22 -4.54 4.01
CA VAL A 74 -0.31 -3.51 2.97
C VAL A 74 -0.14 -2.17 3.65
N ASP A 75 0.82 -1.37 3.20
CA ASP A 75 1.02 0.00 3.67
C ASP A 75 0.52 0.97 2.62
N VAL A 76 -0.43 1.82 2.97
CA VAL A 76 -0.99 2.83 2.06
C VAL A 76 -0.15 4.09 2.18
N TRP A 77 0.39 4.56 1.06
CA TRP A 77 1.07 5.85 1.04
C TRP A 77 0.04 6.96 1.25
N MET A 78 0.33 7.90 2.15
CA MET A 78 -0.48 9.08 2.40
C MET A 78 0.41 10.33 2.46
N GLU A 79 -0.11 11.43 1.91
CA GLU A 79 0.59 12.72 1.94
C GLU A 79 0.60 13.33 3.36
N ASN A 80 -0.46 13.11 4.15
CA ASN A 80 -0.63 13.72 5.46
C ASN A 80 -0.50 12.69 6.60
N LYS A 81 0.39 12.98 7.56
CA LYS A 81 0.62 12.14 8.75
C LYS A 81 -0.60 12.05 9.67
N GLU A 82 -1.42 13.10 9.75
CA GLU A 82 -2.66 13.05 10.53
C GLU A 82 -3.66 12.04 9.95
N ASP A 83 -3.75 11.96 8.62
CA ASP A 83 -4.64 11.00 7.96
C ASP A 83 -4.12 9.57 8.12
N ALA A 84 -2.80 9.37 8.05
CA ALA A 84 -2.17 8.09 8.36
C ALA A 84 -2.45 7.64 9.81
N LEU A 85 -2.37 8.57 10.77
CA LEU A 85 -2.70 8.30 12.17
C LEU A 85 -4.19 8.01 12.39
N ARG A 86 -5.09 8.69 11.66
CA ARG A 86 -6.53 8.45 11.71
C ARG A 86 -6.90 7.08 11.15
N LEU A 87 -6.23 6.63 10.09
CA LEU A 87 -6.41 5.27 9.55
C LEU A 87 -5.98 4.22 10.59
N GLY A 88 -4.84 4.45 11.24
CA GLY A 88 -4.28 3.52 12.22
C GLY A 88 -3.90 2.17 11.59
N ILE A 89 -4.05 1.09 12.36
CA ILE A 89 -3.86 -0.29 11.89
C ILE A 89 -5.21 -1.00 11.84
N THR A 90 -5.59 -1.48 10.67
CA THR A 90 -6.87 -2.18 10.46
C THR A 90 -6.63 -3.53 9.83
N TYR A 91 -7.36 -4.56 10.27
CA TYR A 91 -7.36 -5.87 9.64
C TYR A 91 -8.60 -5.98 8.75
N THR A 92 -8.40 -5.98 7.43
CA THR A 92 -9.49 -5.94 6.45
C THR A 92 -9.16 -6.76 5.20
N GLU A 93 -10.14 -6.91 4.34
CA GLU A 93 -10.03 -7.59 3.06
C GLU A 93 -9.49 -6.64 1.98
N ILE A 94 -8.58 -7.17 1.17
CA ILE A 94 -8.17 -6.55 -0.09
C ILE A 94 -8.65 -7.39 -1.28
N VAL A 95 -8.99 -6.72 -2.37
CA VAL A 95 -9.34 -7.35 -3.65
C VAL A 95 -8.19 -7.12 -4.62
N ILE A 96 -7.52 -8.20 -5.02
CA ILE A 96 -6.44 -8.16 -6.01
C ILE A 96 -7.08 -8.26 -7.40
N LEU A 97 -6.83 -7.24 -8.22
CA LEU A 97 -7.30 -7.15 -9.59
C LEU A 97 -6.24 -7.77 -10.50
N ASN A 98 -6.58 -8.86 -11.19
CA ASN A 98 -5.72 -9.38 -12.26
C ASN A 98 -5.95 -8.57 -13.54
N GLU A 99 -4.89 -8.02 -14.08
CA GLU A 99 -4.85 -7.62 -15.49
C GLU A 99 -4.43 -8.85 -16.31
N VAL A 100 -5.26 -9.21 -17.29
CA VAL A 100 -5.02 -10.33 -18.22
C VAL A 100 -4.18 -9.83 -19.39
#